data_AF-A0A1Y3VW61-F1
#
_entry.id   AF-A0A1Y3VW61-F1
#
_cell.length_a   1.000
_cell.length_b   1.000
_cell.length_c   1.000
_cell.angle_alpha   90.00
_cell.angle_beta   90.00
_cell.angle_gamma   90.00
#
_symmetry.space_group_name_H-M   'P 1'
#
loop_
_entity.id
_entity.type
_entity.pdbx_description
1 polymer ?
#
loop_
_entity_poly.entity_id
_entity_poly.type
_entity_poly.pdbx_seq_one_letter_code
_entity_poly.pdbx_strand_id
1 'polypeptide(L)'
;MKRITFIFLIGILFFTIGQAQNKKEIRFEKEFQKTLALVNSDQFTVKFYIATPTVQTLFTPPGAGANIDINPQNCYLSINDSLVTTQLPYFGRATWTSNSHLDSVSFNTVLFSRTVKIYQDGKKKAIAYQITVRSNQDICYLNMDIQYDGTCYLYFSDRKRAPISYVGQITPLDSTMQKRYKPSPKQQ
;
A
#
# COMPACT_ATOMS: atom_id res chain seq x y z
N MET A 1 -12.61 56.61 -0.67
CA MET A 1 -11.26 56.07 -0.45
C MET A 1 -11.25 54.69 0.21
N LYS A 2 -12.02 54.41 1.28
CA LYS A 2 -12.04 53.10 1.96
C LYS A 2 -12.40 51.88 1.08
N ARG A 3 -13.27 52.03 0.07
CA ARG A 3 -13.67 50.93 -0.83
C ARG A 3 -12.57 50.48 -1.81
N ILE A 4 -11.68 51.39 -2.22
CA ILE A 4 -10.59 51.08 -3.17
C ILE A 4 -9.46 50.32 -2.44
N THR A 5 -9.19 50.68 -1.18
CA THR A 5 -8.23 49.96 -0.32
C THR A 5 -8.66 48.52 -0.05
N PHE A 6 -9.97 48.28 0.11
CA PHE A 6 -10.52 46.92 0.27
C PHE A 6 -10.36 46.05 -0.98
N ILE A 7 -10.55 46.61 -2.19
CA ILE A 7 -10.39 45.87 -3.45
C ILE A 7 -8.91 45.48 -3.67
N PHE A 8 -7.97 46.38 -3.35
CA PHE A 8 -6.54 46.08 -3.41
C PHE A 8 -6.12 44.99 -2.41
N LEU A 9 -6.64 45.01 -1.18
CA LEU A 9 -6.31 43.99 -0.18
C LEU A 9 -6.80 42.59 -0.59
N ILE A 10 -8.00 42.53 -1.17
CA ILE A 10 -8.60 41.30 -1.67
C ILE A 10 -7.80 40.73 -2.86
N GLY A 11 -7.34 41.58 -3.77
CA GLY A 11 -6.48 41.18 -4.89
C GLY A 11 -5.15 40.53 -4.46
N ILE A 12 -4.50 41.07 -3.42
CA ILE A 12 -3.26 40.50 -2.86
C ILE A 12 -3.51 39.14 -2.20
N LEU A 13 -4.64 38.97 -1.49
CA LEU A 13 -5.02 37.67 -0.93
C LEU A 13 -5.21 36.61 -2.02
N PHE A 14 -5.88 36.92 -3.12
CA PHE A 14 -6.09 35.94 -4.20
C PHE A 14 -4.80 35.56 -4.92
N PHE A 15 -3.88 36.50 -5.12
CA PHE A 15 -2.60 36.23 -5.78
C PHE A 15 -1.70 35.30 -4.97
N THR A 16 -1.64 35.50 -3.65
CA THR A 16 -0.81 34.66 -2.74
C THR A 16 -1.36 33.23 -2.61
N ILE A 17 -2.68 33.06 -2.57
CA ILE A 17 -3.33 31.74 -2.52
C ILE A 17 -3.06 30.94 -3.80
N GLY A 18 -3.16 31.58 -4.98
CA GLY A 18 -2.90 30.93 -6.27
C GLY A 18 -1.47 30.42 -6.41
N GLN A 19 -0.48 31.23 -6.01
CA GLN A 19 0.93 30.79 -6.03
C GLN A 19 1.21 29.65 -5.05
N ALA A 20 0.59 29.65 -3.87
CA ALA A 20 0.75 28.58 -2.89
C ALA A 20 0.14 27.24 -3.38
N GLN A 21 -1.00 27.29 -4.06
CA GLN A 21 -1.61 26.10 -4.67
C GLN A 21 -0.74 25.53 -5.79
N ASN A 22 -0.22 26.38 -6.67
CA ASN A 22 0.65 25.97 -7.78
C ASN A 22 1.94 25.28 -7.28
N LYS A 23 2.60 25.82 -6.25
CA LYS A 23 3.77 25.19 -5.62
C LYS A 23 3.47 23.81 -5.02
N LYS A 24 2.28 23.61 -4.44
CA LYS A 24 1.86 22.32 -3.88
C LYS A 24 1.65 21.28 -4.98
N GLU A 25 0.99 21.65 -6.06
CA GLU A 25 0.74 20.76 -7.20
C GLU A 25 2.05 20.34 -7.88
N ILE A 26 2.99 21.28 -8.08
CA ILE A 26 4.34 20.96 -8.55
C ILE A 26 5.04 19.95 -7.63
N ARG A 27 4.93 20.12 -6.30
CA ARG A 27 5.50 19.17 -5.34
C ARG A 27 4.85 17.80 -5.44
N PHE A 28 3.52 17.72 -5.57
CA PHE A 28 2.81 16.45 -5.72
C PHE A 28 3.23 15.72 -6.99
N GLU A 29 3.33 16.43 -8.11
CA GLU A 29 3.81 15.84 -9.36
C GLU A 29 5.26 15.36 -9.23
N LYS A 30 6.13 16.15 -8.59
CA LYS A 30 7.54 15.76 -8.39
C LYS A 30 7.68 14.47 -7.56
N GLU A 31 6.93 14.35 -6.47
CA GLU A 31 6.95 13.12 -5.66
C GLU A 31 6.31 11.95 -6.42
N PHE A 32 5.21 12.20 -7.14
CA PHE A 32 4.59 11.18 -7.99
C PHE A 32 5.58 10.63 -9.03
N GLN A 33 6.36 11.47 -9.70
CA GLN A 33 7.34 11.02 -10.69
C GLN A 33 8.45 10.15 -10.06
N LYS A 34 8.87 10.43 -8.83
CA LYS A 34 9.81 9.56 -8.09
C LYS A 34 9.18 8.22 -7.76
N THR A 35 7.95 8.24 -7.25
CA THR A 35 7.18 7.03 -6.93
C THR A 35 6.93 6.18 -8.17
N LEU A 36 6.55 6.80 -9.28
CA LEU A 36 6.35 6.14 -10.56
C LEU A 36 7.64 5.52 -11.10
N ALA A 37 8.77 6.24 -11.03
CA ALA A 37 10.06 5.69 -11.43
C ALA A 37 10.44 4.45 -10.61
N LEU A 38 10.20 4.48 -9.30
CA LEU A 38 10.43 3.32 -8.43
C LEU A 38 9.50 2.15 -8.79
N VAL A 39 8.21 2.39 -9.01
CA VAL A 39 7.26 1.34 -9.41
C VAL A 39 7.58 0.76 -10.80
N ASN A 40 8.00 1.59 -11.75
CA ASN A 40 8.37 1.16 -13.10
C ASN A 40 9.71 0.39 -13.14
N SER A 41 10.52 0.47 -12.09
CA SER A 41 11.75 -0.31 -11.99
C SER A 41 11.50 -1.79 -11.73
N ASP A 42 10.29 -2.16 -11.30
CA ASP A 42 9.93 -3.51 -10.83
C ASP A 42 10.84 -4.05 -9.72
N GLN A 43 11.58 -3.16 -9.05
CA GLN A 43 12.56 -3.48 -8.03
C GLN A 43 12.30 -2.59 -6.82
N PHE A 44 11.29 -2.98 -6.03
CA PHE A 44 10.88 -2.23 -4.85
C PHE A 44 10.39 -3.15 -3.74
N THR A 45 10.46 -2.63 -2.51
CA THR A 45 9.92 -3.30 -1.33
C THR A 45 8.90 -2.39 -0.66
N VAL A 46 7.73 -2.93 -0.34
CA VAL A 46 6.75 -2.30 0.52
C VAL A 46 6.97 -2.80 1.94
N LYS A 47 7.16 -1.89 2.90
CA LYS A 47 7.24 -2.20 4.34
C LYS A 47 5.93 -1.78 5.00
N PHE A 48 5.25 -2.72 5.65
CA PHE A 48 3.93 -2.50 6.23
C PHE A 48 4.01 -2.22 7.74
N TYR A 49 3.18 -1.30 8.21
CA TYR A 49 3.16 -0.85 9.60
C TYR A 49 1.76 -0.97 10.24
N ILE A 50 0.69 -1.05 9.44
CA ILE A 50 -0.67 -1.33 9.93
C ILE A 50 -1.26 -2.49 9.14
N ALA A 51 -1.99 -3.37 9.83
CA ALA A 51 -2.87 -4.38 9.25
C ALA A 51 -4.32 -4.16 9.70
N THR A 52 -5.28 -4.38 8.81
CA THR A 52 -6.71 -4.22 9.05
C THR A 52 -7.43 -5.47 8.52
N PRO A 53 -7.69 -6.49 9.35
CA PRO A 53 -8.42 -7.68 8.93
C PRO A 53 -9.87 -7.31 8.56
N THR A 54 -10.43 -7.92 7.52
CA THR A 54 -11.86 -7.71 7.23
C THR A 54 -12.71 -8.52 8.21
N VAL A 55 -13.60 -7.86 8.96
CA VAL A 55 -14.60 -8.55 9.77
C VAL A 55 -15.76 -8.94 8.87
N GLN A 56 -15.89 -10.23 8.60
CA GLN A 56 -16.99 -10.75 7.79
C GLN A 56 -18.23 -10.93 8.69
N THR A 57 -18.99 -9.85 8.88
CA THR A 57 -20.38 -9.94 9.36
C THR A 57 -21.32 -9.68 8.17
N LEU A 58 -22.58 -10.11 8.27
CA LEU A 58 -23.63 -9.82 7.27
C LEU A 58 -23.83 -8.31 7.00
N PHE A 59 -23.26 -7.42 7.83
CA PHE A 59 -23.53 -5.99 7.82
C PHE A 59 -22.28 -5.09 7.78
N THR A 60 -21.05 -5.63 7.75
CA THR A 60 -19.83 -4.80 7.73
C THR A 60 -19.25 -4.65 6.31
N PRO A 61 -18.96 -3.41 5.86
CA PRO A 61 -18.17 -3.17 4.66
C PRO A 61 -16.78 -3.84 4.72
N PRO A 62 -16.17 -4.19 3.57
CA PRO A 62 -14.78 -4.67 3.52
C PRO A 62 -13.82 -3.70 4.25
N GLY A 63 -12.90 -4.23 5.06
CA GLY A 63 -11.94 -3.42 5.82
C GLY A 63 -12.45 -2.83 7.16
N ALA A 64 -13.62 -3.23 7.64
CA ALA A 64 -14.19 -2.74 8.92
C ALA A 64 -13.56 -3.32 10.21
N GLY A 65 -12.37 -3.93 10.14
CA GLY A 65 -11.66 -4.41 11.32
C GLY A 65 -10.91 -3.31 12.06
N ALA A 66 -10.47 -3.64 13.28
CA ALA A 66 -9.57 -2.76 14.02
C ALA A 66 -8.21 -2.68 13.31
N ASN A 67 -7.61 -1.50 13.31
CA ASN A 67 -6.23 -1.33 12.88
C ASN A 67 -5.30 -1.96 13.92
N ILE A 68 -4.34 -2.73 13.44
CA ILE A 68 -3.34 -3.42 14.25
C ILE A 68 -1.97 -2.91 13.82
N ASP A 69 -1.21 -2.33 14.75
CA ASP A 69 0.17 -1.95 14.50
C ASP A 69 1.05 -3.19 14.37
N ILE A 70 1.93 -3.19 13.37
CA ILE A 70 2.82 -4.31 13.05
C ILE A 70 4.26 -3.84 12.89
N ASN A 71 5.22 -4.71 13.25
CA ASN A 71 6.64 -4.38 13.13
C ASN A 71 7.09 -4.48 11.65
N PRO A 72 7.52 -3.37 11.02
CA PRO A 72 7.86 -3.34 9.60
C PRO A 72 9.11 -4.15 9.25
N GLN A 73 9.95 -4.54 10.21
CA GLN A 73 11.17 -5.31 9.93
C GLN A 73 10.88 -6.70 9.34
N ASN A 74 9.73 -7.29 9.68
CA ASN A 74 9.32 -8.64 9.25
C ASN A 74 8.00 -8.64 8.45
N CYS A 75 7.48 -7.45 8.11
CA CYS A 75 6.20 -7.28 7.42
C CYS A 75 6.42 -6.57 6.09
N TYR A 76 6.54 -7.33 5.01
CA TYR A 76 6.93 -6.78 3.72
C TYR A 76 6.35 -7.54 2.53
N LEU A 77 6.30 -6.85 1.39
CA LEU A 77 6.13 -7.39 0.04
C LEU A 77 7.25 -6.83 -0.83
N SER A 78 8.04 -7.69 -1.45
CA SER A 78 9.14 -7.32 -2.34
C SER A 78 8.84 -7.79 -3.75
N ILE A 79 8.98 -6.86 -4.69
CA ILE A 79 8.96 -7.10 -6.13
C ILE A 79 10.39 -6.93 -6.62
N ASN A 80 10.92 -7.97 -7.26
CA ASN A 80 12.22 -7.96 -7.90
C ASN A 80 12.07 -8.60 -9.28
N ASP A 81 11.79 -7.76 -10.27
CA ASP A 81 11.35 -8.14 -11.60
C ASP A 81 10.12 -9.06 -11.55
N SER A 82 10.28 -10.34 -11.88
CA SER A 82 9.21 -11.35 -11.82
C SER A 82 9.15 -12.07 -10.48
N LEU A 83 10.13 -11.90 -9.59
CA LEU A 83 10.15 -12.56 -8.29
C LEU A 83 9.35 -11.74 -7.28
N VAL A 84 8.41 -12.40 -6.61
CA VAL A 84 7.60 -11.81 -5.55
C VAL A 84 7.86 -12.56 -4.25
N THR A 85 8.39 -11.84 -3.26
CA THR A 85 8.63 -12.37 -1.92
C THR A 85 7.77 -11.61 -0.92
N THR A 86 7.04 -12.32 -0.07
CA THR A 86 6.20 -11.70 0.95
C THR A 86 6.34 -12.39 2.30
N GLN A 87 6.18 -11.59 3.35
CA GLN A 87 5.96 -12.04 4.71
C GLN A 87 5.01 -11.04 5.38
N LEU A 88 3.76 -11.45 5.59
CA LEU A 88 2.71 -10.61 6.16
C LEU A 88 2.02 -11.34 7.31
N PRO A 89 1.80 -10.68 8.45
CA PRO A 89 1.03 -11.28 9.54
C PRO A 89 -0.44 -11.42 9.13
N TYR A 90 -1.08 -12.51 9.54
CA TYR A 90 -2.50 -12.78 9.31
C TYR A 90 -3.22 -12.96 10.64
N PHE A 91 -4.28 -12.17 10.85
CA PHE A 91 -4.99 -12.08 12.13
C PHE A 91 -6.33 -12.83 12.15
N GLY A 92 -6.62 -13.64 11.13
CA GLY A 92 -7.85 -14.43 11.05
C GLY A 92 -9.14 -13.61 10.95
N ARG A 93 -10.27 -14.27 11.24
CA ARG A 93 -11.58 -13.63 11.43
C ARG A 93 -11.64 -13.13 12.87
N ALA A 94 -11.70 -11.82 13.07
CA ALA A 94 -11.46 -11.15 14.35
C ALA A 94 -12.20 -11.74 15.57
N THR A 95 -11.45 -12.48 16.41
CA THR A 95 -11.58 -12.53 17.88
C THR A 95 -10.18 -12.76 18.44
N TRP A 96 -9.42 -11.69 18.68
CA TRP A 96 -8.05 -11.83 19.20
C TRP A 96 -8.08 -12.13 20.71
N THR A 97 -7.68 -13.34 21.09
CA THR A 97 -7.18 -13.64 22.44
C THR A 97 -5.66 -13.74 22.37
N SER A 98 -4.97 -13.28 23.43
CA SER A 98 -3.52 -13.03 23.50
C SER A 98 -2.62 -14.24 23.23
N ASN A 99 -3.17 -15.44 23.02
CA ASN A 99 -2.43 -16.70 22.87
C ASN A 99 -2.66 -17.39 21.51
N SER A 100 -3.29 -16.73 20.54
CA SER A 100 -3.39 -17.27 19.19
C SER A 100 -2.06 -17.09 18.45
N HIS A 101 -1.45 -18.20 18.01
CA HIS A 101 -0.29 -18.15 17.12
C HIS A 101 -0.65 -17.30 15.90
N LEU A 102 0.05 -16.18 15.70
CA LEU A 102 -0.10 -15.32 14.54
C LEU A 102 0.19 -16.15 13.28
N ASP A 103 -0.84 -16.42 12.50
CA ASP A 103 -0.68 -17.01 11.17
C ASP A 103 0.02 -15.98 10.26
N SER A 104 0.56 -16.43 9.13
CA SER A 104 1.23 -15.52 8.20
C SER A 104 0.96 -15.89 6.74
N VAL A 105 0.88 -14.87 5.91
CA VAL A 105 0.98 -15.00 4.47
C VAL A 105 2.46 -14.89 4.12
N SER A 106 3.09 -16.01 3.79
CA SER A 106 4.48 -16.01 3.33
C SER A 106 4.61 -16.81 2.04
N PHE A 107 5.32 -16.26 1.07
CA PHE A 107 5.69 -16.95 -0.16
C PHE A 107 6.88 -16.28 -0.83
N ASN A 108 7.61 -17.08 -1.59
CA ASN A 108 8.63 -16.63 -2.52
C ASN A 108 8.36 -17.33 -3.85
N THR A 109 7.79 -16.60 -4.81
CA THR A 109 7.23 -17.21 -6.03
C THR A 109 7.34 -16.26 -7.21
N VAL A 110 7.05 -16.77 -8.40
CA VAL A 110 7.06 -15.99 -9.63
C VAL A 110 5.68 -15.35 -9.85
N LEU A 111 5.72 -14.10 -10.29
CA LEU A 111 4.57 -13.33 -10.76
C LEU A 111 3.81 -14.08 -11.85
N PHE A 112 2.50 -14.26 -11.67
CA PHE A 112 1.65 -14.86 -12.69
C PHE A 112 1.09 -13.81 -13.65
N SER A 113 0.60 -12.70 -13.11
CA SER A 113 0.12 -11.57 -13.91
C SER A 113 0.30 -10.26 -13.16
N ARG A 114 0.38 -9.17 -13.93
CA ARG A 114 0.51 -7.81 -13.42
C ARG A 114 -0.28 -6.83 -14.26
N THR A 115 -0.94 -5.89 -13.59
CA THR A 115 -1.59 -4.73 -14.20
C THR A 115 -1.17 -3.48 -13.46
N VAL A 116 -0.75 -2.45 -14.20
CA VAL A 116 -0.39 -1.13 -13.65
C VAL A 116 -1.24 -0.08 -14.33
N LYS A 117 -1.93 0.74 -13.55
CA LYS A 117 -2.73 1.86 -14.05
C LYS A 117 -2.48 3.09 -13.20
N ILE A 118 -2.29 4.23 -13.86
CA ILE A 118 -2.22 5.53 -13.21
C ILE A 118 -3.62 6.14 -13.22
N TYR A 119 -4.05 6.72 -12.11
CA TYR A 119 -5.30 7.45 -12.03
C TYR A 119 -5.15 8.73 -11.20
N GLN A 120 -6.15 9.61 -11.32
CA GLN A 120 -6.23 10.84 -10.53
C GLN A 120 -7.09 10.60 -9.29
N ASP A 121 -6.56 10.99 -8.13
CA ASP A 121 -7.24 11.09 -6.85
C ASP A 121 -7.28 12.57 -6.42
N GLY A 122 -8.36 13.24 -6.82
CA GLY A 122 -8.48 14.69 -6.69
C GLY A 122 -7.36 15.43 -7.45
N LYS A 123 -6.47 16.10 -6.70
CA LYS A 123 -5.30 16.84 -7.25
C LYS A 123 -4.02 16.01 -7.30
N LYS A 124 -4.06 14.77 -6.82
CA LYS A 124 -2.90 13.87 -6.71
C LYS A 124 -3.07 12.72 -7.69
N LYS A 125 -1.97 12.14 -8.13
CA LYS A 125 -1.98 10.89 -8.89
C LYS A 125 -1.68 9.72 -7.98
N ALA A 126 -2.22 8.57 -8.32
CA ALA A 126 -1.94 7.30 -7.67
C ALA A 126 -1.76 6.20 -8.72
N ILE A 127 -1.20 5.07 -8.29
CA ILE A 127 -0.88 3.91 -9.13
C ILE A 127 -1.61 2.71 -8.55
N ALA A 128 -2.57 2.19 -9.31
CA ALA A 128 -3.13 0.87 -9.06
C ALA A 128 -2.15 -0.18 -9.62
N TYR A 129 -1.50 -0.92 -8.73
CA TYR A 129 -0.57 -1.99 -9.05
C TYR A 129 -1.15 -3.33 -8.57
N GLN A 130 -1.67 -4.11 -9.50
CA GLN A 130 -2.36 -5.36 -9.20
C GLN A 130 -1.51 -6.53 -9.67
N ILE A 131 -1.25 -7.47 -8.78
CA ILE A 131 -0.53 -8.70 -9.12
C ILE A 131 -1.29 -9.92 -8.68
N THR A 132 -1.15 -10.97 -9.48
CA THR A 132 -1.57 -12.31 -9.12
C THR A 132 -0.33 -13.17 -9.01
N VAL A 133 -0.27 -13.99 -7.96
CA VAL A 133 0.80 -14.97 -7.77
C VAL A 133 0.19 -16.32 -7.46
N ARG A 134 0.91 -17.39 -7.82
CA ARG A 134 0.60 -18.73 -7.37
C ARG A 134 1.48 -19.06 -6.17
N SER A 135 0.85 -19.24 -5.01
CA SER A 135 1.52 -19.69 -3.79
C SER A 135 1.03 -21.08 -3.45
N ASN A 136 1.92 -22.07 -3.52
CA ASN A 136 1.57 -23.48 -3.43
C ASN A 136 0.46 -23.85 -4.44
N GLN A 137 -0.66 -24.39 -3.95
CA GLN A 137 -1.85 -24.76 -4.73
C GLN A 137 -2.93 -23.66 -4.77
N ASP A 138 -2.65 -22.44 -4.29
CA ASP A 138 -3.63 -21.35 -4.28
C ASP A 138 -3.18 -20.16 -5.15
N ILE A 139 -4.16 -19.34 -5.51
CA ILE A 139 -3.98 -18.10 -6.25
C ILE A 139 -4.21 -16.96 -5.27
N CYS A 140 -3.20 -16.12 -5.09
CA CYS A 140 -3.28 -14.94 -4.25
C CYS A 140 -3.39 -13.70 -5.13
N TYR A 141 -4.30 -12.81 -4.77
CA TYR A 141 -4.49 -11.51 -5.38
C TYR A 141 -3.94 -10.43 -4.44
N LEU A 142 -3.03 -9.61 -4.96
CA LEU A 142 -2.45 -8.50 -4.23
C LEU A 142 -2.75 -7.22 -5.01
N ASN A 143 -3.67 -6.41 -4.49
CA ASN A 143 -4.08 -5.17 -5.11
C ASN A 143 -3.48 -4.01 -4.31
N MET A 144 -2.49 -3.33 -4.89
CA MET A 144 -1.86 -2.18 -4.27
C MET A 144 -2.42 -0.89 -4.87
N ASP A 145 -2.78 0.05 -4.00
CA ASP A 145 -2.98 1.45 -4.31
C ASP A 145 -1.78 2.23 -3.76
N ILE A 146 -0.93 2.72 -4.67
CA ILE A 146 0.31 3.43 -4.36
C ILE A 146 0.12 4.92 -4.63
N GLN A 147 0.11 5.72 -3.57
CA GLN A 147 -0.10 7.16 -3.62
C GLN A 147 1.12 7.91 -4.14
N TYR A 148 0.94 9.17 -4.55
CA TYR A 148 2.01 10.04 -5.07
C TYR A 148 3.28 10.11 -4.21
N ASP A 149 3.16 10.00 -2.89
CA ASP A 149 4.27 10.05 -1.93
C ASP A 149 4.83 8.66 -1.54
N GLY A 150 4.37 7.61 -2.19
CA GLY A 150 4.81 6.24 -1.95
C GLY A 150 4.09 5.52 -0.79
N THR A 151 3.11 6.16 -0.15
CA THR A 151 2.19 5.44 0.75
C THR A 151 1.49 4.35 -0.05
N CYS A 152 1.45 3.13 0.46
CA CYS A 152 0.91 1.96 -0.24
C CYS A 152 -0.17 1.30 0.61
N TYR A 153 -1.36 1.16 0.03
CA TYR A 153 -2.45 0.36 0.58
C TYR A 153 -2.51 -0.97 -0.16
N LEU A 154 -2.20 -2.07 0.53
CA LEU A 154 -2.32 -3.41 -0.04
C LEU A 154 -3.64 -4.04 0.42
N TYR A 155 -4.45 -4.48 -0.51
CA TYR A 155 -5.55 -5.41 -0.26
C TYR A 155 -5.14 -6.82 -0.69
N PHE A 156 -5.07 -7.74 0.28
CA PHE A 156 -4.74 -9.14 0.06
C PHE A 156 -6.00 -10.01 0.12
N SER A 157 -6.16 -10.89 -0.87
CA SER A 157 -7.19 -11.93 -0.85
C SER A 157 -6.73 -13.22 -1.53
N ASP A 158 -7.33 -14.33 -1.08
CA ASP A 158 -7.24 -15.64 -1.72
C ASP A 158 -8.55 -16.41 -1.48
N ARG A 159 -8.60 -17.70 -1.81
CA ARG A 159 -9.81 -18.52 -1.63
C ARG A 159 -9.93 -19.17 -0.25
N LYS A 160 -8.86 -19.16 0.56
CA LYS A 160 -8.78 -19.88 1.83
C LYS A 160 -9.05 -18.98 3.04
N ARG A 161 -8.81 -17.68 2.90
CA ARG A 161 -8.79 -16.72 4.01
C ARG A 161 -9.79 -15.59 3.80
N ALA A 162 -10.24 -15.01 4.90
CA ALA A 162 -10.91 -13.71 4.85
C ALA A 162 -9.89 -12.64 4.38
N PRO A 163 -10.28 -11.70 3.50
CA PRO A 163 -9.38 -10.66 3.03
C PRO A 163 -8.85 -9.75 4.15
N ILE A 164 -7.68 -9.19 3.94
CA ILE A 164 -7.01 -8.29 4.88
C ILE A 164 -6.32 -7.17 4.12
N SER A 165 -6.35 -5.97 4.70
CA SER A 165 -5.65 -4.82 4.17
C SER A 165 -4.40 -4.50 4.98
N TYR A 166 -3.42 -3.88 4.35
CA TYR A 166 -2.21 -3.38 4.99
C TYR A 166 -1.92 -1.96 4.52
N VAL A 167 -1.32 -1.17 5.40
CA VAL A 167 -0.80 0.16 5.07
C VAL A 167 0.71 0.15 5.26
N GLY A 168 1.43 0.63 4.25
CA GLY A 168 2.87 0.59 4.18
C GLY A 168 3.46 1.73 3.36
N GLN A 169 4.78 1.70 3.22
CA GLN A 169 5.54 2.64 2.40
C GLN A 169 6.38 1.87 1.39
N ILE A 170 6.37 2.29 0.13
CA ILE A 170 7.29 1.76 -0.88
C ILE A 170 8.70 2.30 -0.64
N THR A 171 9.69 1.45 -0.87
CA THR A 171 11.11 1.77 -0.76
C THR A 171 11.88 1.11 -1.90
N PRO A 172 13.07 1.61 -2.27
CA PRO A 172 13.98 0.88 -3.14
C PRO A 172 14.16 -0.56 -2.69
N LEU A 173 14.39 -1.47 -3.64
CA LEU A 173 14.54 -2.90 -3.36
C LEU A 173 15.50 -3.14 -2.18
N ASP A 174 14.97 -3.75 -1.13
CA ASP A 174 15.75 -4.20 0.03
C ASP A 174 16.08 -5.69 -0.15
N SER A 175 17.21 -5.98 -0.80
CA SER A 175 17.65 -7.35 -1.11
C SER A 175 17.90 -8.21 0.13
N THR A 176 18.00 -7.61 1.32
CA THR A 176 18.13 -8.36 2.57
C THR A 176 16.84 -9.08 2.94
N MET A 177 15.68 -8.58 2.49
CA MET A 177 14.37 -9.18 2.80
C MET A 177 14.21 -10.56 2.15
N GLN A 178 14.70 -10.74 0.92
CA GLN A 178 14.71 -12.04 0.27
C GLN A 178 15.54 -13.07 1.05
N LYS A 179 16.68 -12.65 1.63
CA LYS A 179 17.51 -13.52 2.48
C LYS A 179 16.85 -13.83 3.83
N ARG A 180 15.99 -12.93 4.32
CA ARG A 180 15.24 -13.10 5.57
C ARG A 180 13.99 -13.95 5.43
N TYR A 181 13.55 -14.23 4.21
CA TYR A 181 12.41 -15.10 3.96
C TYR A 181 12.62 -16.44 4.68
N LYS A 182 11.73 -16.72 5.63
CA LYS A 182 11.61 -18.02 6.27
C LYS A 182 10.27 -18.61 5.83
N PRO A 183 10.25 -19.73 5.10
CA PRO A 183 9.00 -20.38 4.76
C PRO A 183 8.25 -20.71 6.06
N SER A 184 6.92 -20.50 6.08
CA SER A 184 6.10 -20.99 7.19
C SER A 184 6.40 -22.47 7.40
N PRO A 185 6.57 -22.94 8.65
CA PRO A 185 6.70 -24.36 8.92
C PRO A 185 5.52 -25.05 8.26
N LYS A 186 5.80 -25.99 7.36
CA LYS A 186 4.75 -26.81 6.75
C LYS A 186 3.93 -27.38 7.91
N GLN A 187 2.64 -27.05 7.99
CA GLN A 187 1.71 -27.93 8.69
C GLN A 187 1.73 -29.22 7.85
N GLN A 188 2.48 -30.20 8.35
CA GLN A 188 2.49 -31.57 7.84
C GLN A 188 1.09 -32.16 7.89
#